data_AF-A0A7W0LPC3-F1
#
_entry.id   AF-A0A7W0LPC3-F1
#
_cell.length_a   1.000
_cell.length_b   1.000
_cell.length_c   1.000
_cell.angle_alpha   90.00
_cell.angle_beta   90.00
_cell.angle_gamma   90.00
#
_symmetry.space_group_name_H-M   'P 1'
#
loop_
_entity.id
_entity.type
_entity.pdbx_description
1 polymer ?
#
loop_
_entity_poly.entity_id
_entity_poly.type
_entity_poly.pdbx_seq_one_letter_code
_entity_poly.pdbx_strand_id
1 'polypeptide(L)'
;CTYGSVRVEEMMVVETYSHVLHIVSGVAGELRPEVTPMDALAATLPAGTLSGAPKIRAMQIIDELESVKRCAYGGAVGYLSYTGDLDTAICIRTAVIKDGRVHAQAGGGIVADSEAGYEVRETEAKAGAVFRAIELACAQKDWF
;
A
#
# COMPACT_ATOMS: atom_id res chain seq x y z
N CYS A 1 11.95 -6.08 -17.14
CA CYS A 1 13.24 -5.37 -17.22
C CYS A 1 14.21 -6.11 -18.14
N THR A 2 15.15 -5.39 -18.75
CA THR A 2 16.30 -5.97 -19.47
C THR A 2 17.11 -6.88 -18.53
N TYR A 3 17.57 -8.01 -19.03
CA TYR A 3 18.33 -8.96 -18.20
C TYR A 3 19.59 -8.29 -17.64
N GLY A 4 19.84 -8.46 -16.34
CA GLY A 4 20.98 -7.85 -15.65
C GLY A 4 20.84 -6.37 -15.27
N SER A 5 19.74 -5.70 -15.63
CA SER A 5 19.55 -4.27 -15.29
C SER A 5 18.94 -4.05 -13.90
N VAL A 6 18.31 -5.08 -13.32
CA VAL A 6 17.65 -4.98 -12.01
C VAL A 6 18.70 -4.93 -10.89
N ARG A 7 18.62 -3.89 -10.06
CA ARG A 7 19.52 -3.65 -8.93
C ARG A 7 18.76 -3.12 -7.72
N VAL A 8 19.32 -3.36 -6.55
CA VAL A 8 18.89 -2.71 -5.31
C VAL A 8 19.67 -1.38 -5.22
N GLU A 9 18.96 -0.26 -5.23
CA GLU A 9 19.57 1.08 -5.15
C GLU A 9 19.76 1.52 -3.69
N GLU A 10 18.77 1.25 -2.85
CA GLU A 10 18.80 1.50 -1.42
C GLU A 10 18.43 0.22 -0.68
N MET A 11 19.17 -0.12 0.37
CA MET A 11 18.97 -1.36 1.10
C MET A 11 18.78 -1.09 2.60
N MET A 12 17.61 -1.46 3.11
CA MET A 12 17.22 -1.41 4.51
C MET A 12 17.46 -0.05 5.19
N VAL A 13 17.14 1.03 4.47
CA VAL A 13 17.22 2.39 5.02
C VAL A 13 16.02 2.66 5.92
N VAL A 14 16.21 3.45 6.98
CA VAL A 14 15.12 3.82 7.89
C VAL A 14 14.53 5.15 7.44
N GLU A 15 13.26 5.14 7.05
CA GLU A 15 12.48 6.33 6.77
C GLU A 15 11.63 6.73 7.97
N THR A 16 11.61 8.03 8.27
CA THR A 16 10.86 8.59 9.40
C THR A 16 9.58 9.29 8.91
N TYR A 17 8.43 8.84 9.41
CA TYR A 17 7.13 9.48 9.19
C TYR A 17 6.59 10.01 10.53
N SER A 18 5.50 10.80 10.49
CA SER A 18 4.98 11.51 11.67
C SER A 18 4.70 10.63 12.90
N HIS A 19 4.37 9.35 12.70
CA HIS A 19 3.98 8.44 13.79
C HIS A 19 4.64 7.05 13.71
N VAL A 20 5.39 6.75 12.66
CA VAL A 20 5.97 5.41 12.42
C VAL A 20 7.32 5.52 11.70
N LEU A 21 8.16 4.50 11.88
CA LEU A 21 9.39 4.29 11.12
C LEU A 21 9.16 3.14 10.14
N HIS A 22 9.70 3.24 8.92
CA HIS A 22 9.69 2.13 7.96
C HIS A 22 11.13 1.76 7.58
N ILE A 23 11.41 0.46 7.48
CA ILE A 23 12.61 -0.05 6.82
C ILE A 23 12.27 -0.21 5.34
N VAL A 24 12.95 0.55 4.48
CA VAL A 24 12.65 0.64 3.06
C VAL A 24 13.85 0.16 2.25
N SER A 25 13.59 -0.38 1.07
CA SER A 25 14.61 -0.70 0.08
C SER A 25 14.09 -0.34 -1.30
N GLY A 26 14.91 0.35 -2.09
CA GLY A 26 14.61 0.73 -3.46
C GLY A 26 15.14 -0.31 -4.44
N VAL A 27 14.29 -0.75 -5.37
CA VAL A 27 14.67 -1.67 -6.46
C VAL A 27 14.35 -1.01 -7.78
N ALA A 28 15.36 -0.88 -8.64
CA ALA A 28 15.23 -0.26 -9.95
C ALA A 28 15.72 -1.18 -11.06
N GLY A 29 15.24 -0.96 -12.28
CA GLY A 29 15.70 -1.66 -13.46
C GLY A 29 15.17 -0.99 -14.73
N GLU A 30 15.82 -1.28 -15.85
CA GLU A 30 15.43 -0.73 -17.15
C GLU A 30 14.33 -1.60 -17.77
N LEU A 31 13.20 -1.00 -18.16
CA LEU A 31 12.14 -1.71 -18.88
C LEU A 31 12.66 -2.26 -20.21
N ARG A 32 12.10 -3.39 -20.65
CA ARG A 32 12.45 -3.92 -21.98
C ARG A 32 11.75 -3.07 -23.05
N PRO A 33 12.29 -2.94 -24.27
CA PRO A 33 11.72 -2.09 -25.31
C PRO A 33 10.25 -2.37 -25.64
N GLU A 34 9.79 -3.61 -25.49
CA GLU A 34 8.42 -4.04 -25.76
C GLU A 34 7.46 -3.96 -24.57
N VAL A 35 7.94 -3.56 -23.39
CA VAL A 35 7.16 -3.52 -22.15
C VAL A 35 6.76 -2.08 -21.84
N THR A 36 5.46 -1.83 -21.69
CA THR A 36 4.94 -0.51 -21.30
C THR A 36 4.97 -0.31 -19.78
N PRO A 37 4.91 0.94 -19.29
CA PRO A 37 4.75 1.21 -17.86
C PRO A 37 3.52 0.52 -17.24
N MET A 38 2.42 0.42 -17.99
CA MET A 38 1.20 -0.26 -17.53
C MET A 38 1.39 -1.78 -17.41
N ASP A 39 2.16 -2.41 -18.30
CA ASP A 39 2.54 -3.82 -18.17
C ASP A 39 3.38 -4.06 -16.91
N ALA A 40 4.29 -3.14 -16.61
CA ALA A 40 5.09 -3.19 -15.39
C ALA A 40 4.23 -3.04 -14.13
N LEU A 41 3.25 -2.13 -14.13
CA LEU A 41 2.28 -1.97 -13.04
C LEU A 41 1.45 -3.24 -12.84
N ALA A 42 0.93 -3.81 -13.93
CA ALA A 42 0.13 -5.04 -13.88
C ALA A 42 0.93 -6.24 -13.36
N ALA A 43 2.21 -6.35 -13.72
CA ALA A 43 3.10 -7.42 -13.25
C ALA A 43 3.48 -7.28 -11.77
N THR A 44 3.48 -6.06 -11.24
CA THR A 44 3.94 -5.77 -9.87
C THR A 44 2.82 -5.72 -8.84
N LEU A 45 1.60 -5.38 -9.25
CA LEU A 45 0.44 -5.35 -8.36
C LEU A 45 -0.20 -6.74 -8.13
N PRO A 46 -0.90 -6.93 -6.99
CA PRO A 46 -0.83 -6.07 -5.81
C PRO A 46 0.57 -6.16 -5.17
N ALA A 47 0.92 -5.11 -4.43
CA ALA A 47 2.23 -5.02 -3.79
C ALA A 47 2.45 -6.19 -2.82
N GLY A 48 3.69 -6.70 -2.78
CA GLY A 48 4.07 -7.79 -1.87
C GLY A 48 3.83 -7.43 -0.40
N THR A 49 4.03 -6.17 -0.04
CA THR A 49 3.80 -5.61 1.30
C THR A 49 2.34 -5.64 1.75
N LEU A 50 1.39 -5.71 0.81
CA LEU A 50 -0.05 -5.75 1.08
C LEU A 50 -0.68 -7.12 0.76
N SER A 51 0.12 -8.07 0.29
CA SER A 51 -0.34 -9.44 -0.03
C SER A 51 0.43 -10.44 0.82
N GLY A 52 1.68 -10.71 0.45
CA GLY A 52 2.61 -11.57 1.17
C GLY A 52 3.50 -12.36 0.21
N ALA A 53 4.16 -13.39 0.74
CA ALA A 53 5.06 -14.26 -0.03
C ALA A 53 4.84 -15.74 0.33
N PRO A 54 4.66 -16.65 -0.65
CA PRO A 54 4.51 -16.40 -2.10
C PRO A 54 3.21 -15.65 -2.44
N LYS A 55 3.28 -14.64 -3.32
CA LYS A 55 2.19 -13.66 -3.57
C LYS A 55 0.83 -14.30 -3.84
N ILE A 56 0.77 -15.25 -4.79
CA ILE A 56 -0.50 -15.88 -5.19
C ILE A 56 -1.13 -16.63 -4.02
N ARG A 57 -0.34 -17.41 -3.27
CA ARG A 57 -0.88 -18.15 -2.12
C ARG A 57 -1.32 -17.22 -0.99
N ALA A 58 -0.55 -16.17 -0.71
CA ALA A 58 -0.93 -15.16 0.28
C ALA A 58 -2.28 -14.49 -0.08
N MET A 59 -2.47 -14.13 -1.35
CA MET A 59 -3.74 -13.56 -1.82
C MET A 59 -4.93 -14.53 -1.69
N GLN A 60 -4.72 -15.83 -1.93
CA GLN A 60 -5.78 -16.83 -1.72
C GLN A 60 -6.18 -16.93 -0.25
N ILE A 61 -5.20 -16.97 0.67
CA ILE A 61 -5.46 -16.98 2.12
C ILE A 61 -6.21 -15.71 2.54
N ILE A 62 -5.81 -14.56 2.02
CA ILE A 62 -6.50 -13.29 2.25
C ILE A 62 -7.97 -13.38 1.79
N ASP A 63 -8.24 -13.90 0.59
CA ASP A 63 -9.61 -14.04 0.07
C ASP A 63 -10.42 -15.10 0.83
N GLU A 64 -9.78 -16.12 1.40
CA GLU A 64 -10.41 -17.11 2.29
C GLU A 64 -10.81 -16.50 3.65
N LEU A 65 -10.03 -15.54 4.16
CA LEU A 65 -10.20 -14.97 5.50
C LEU A 65 -11.00 -13.65 5.53
N GLU A 66 -10.88 -12.80 4.51
CA GLU A 66 -11.57 -11.52 4.46
C GLU A 66 -12.99 -11.68 3.91
N SER A 67 -13.99 -11.25 4.68
CA SER A 67 -15.40 -11.39 4.30
C SER A 67 -15.86 -10.39 3.23
N VAL A 68 -15.00 -9.46 2.81
CA VAL A 68 -15.31 -8.39 1.85
C VAL A 68 -14.16 -8.19 0.88
N LYS A 69 -14.48 -7.71 -0.33
CA LYS A 69 -13.44 -7.33 -1.29
C LYS A 69 -12.72 -6.06 -0.81
N ARG A 70 -11.40 -6.03 -0.97
CA ARG A 70 -10.53 -4.89 -0.61
C ARG A 70 -10.77 -3.63 -1.45
N CYS A 71 -11.34 -3.78 -2.65
CA CYS A 71 -11.58 -2.66 -3.58
C CYS A 71 -10.31 -1.84 -3.80
N ALA A 72 -10.29 -0.57 -3.37
CA ALA A 72 -9.12 0.29 -3.50
C ALA A 72 -7.95 -0.14 -2.61
N TYR A 73 -8.20 -0.72 -1.43
CA TYR A 73 -7.16 -1.02 -0.44
C TYR A 73 -6.13 -2.02 -0.99
N GLY A 74 -4.85 -1.63 -0.94
CA GLY A 74 -3.75 -2.42 -1.50
C GLY A 74 -3.65 -2.40 -3.04
N GLY A 75 -4.53 -1.67 -3.71
CA GLY A 75 -4.40 -1.28 -5.11
C GLY A 75 -3.42 -0.13 -5.30
N ALA A 76 -3.54 0.59 -6.42
CA ALA A 76 -2.67 1.72 -6.75
C ALA A 76 -3.49 2.96 -7.11
N VAL A 77 -2.98 4.13 -6.73
CA VAL A 77 -3.50 5.45 -7.11
C VAL A 77 -2.33 6.27 -7.65
N GLY A 78 -2.51 6.92 -8.79
CA GLY A 78 -1.42 7.62 -9.46
C GLY A 78 -1.84 8.20 -10.81
N TYR A 79 -0.85 8.48 -11.66
CA TYR A 79 -1.07 9.02 -13.00
C TYR A 79 -0.20 8.32 -14.04
N LEU A 80 -0.68 8.33 -15.28
CA LEU A 80 0.09 8.00 -16.48
C LEU A 80 0.10 9.23 -17.39
N SER A 81 1.28 9.73 -17.73
CA SER A 81 1.43 10.90 -18.60
C SER A 81 1.43 10.51 -20.08
N TYR A 82 1.17 11.49 -20.96
CA TYR A 82 1.34 11.31 -22.41
C TYR A 82 2.80 11.11 -22.83
N THR A 83 3.75 11.48 -21.98
CA THR A 83 5.19 11.22 -22.20
C THR A 83 5.60 9.80 -21.82
N GLY A 84 4.68 9.02 -21.20
CA GLY A 84 4.91 7.64 -20.80
C GLY A 84 5.40 7.49 -19.35
N ASP A 85 5.43 8.56 -18.57
CA ASP A 85 5.80 8.51 -17.16
C ASP A 85 4.61 7.97 -16.35
N LEU A 86 4.89 7.00 -15.48
CA LEU A 86 3.92 6.40 -14.58
C LEU A 86 4.44 6.53 -13.15
N ASP A 87 3.65 7.18 -12.30
CA ASP A 87 3.92 7.23 -10.87
C ASP A 87 2.65 6.86 -10.11
N THR A 88 2.79 5.92 -9.18
CA THR A 88 1.69 5.37 -8.40
C THR A 88 2.12 5.11 -6.97
N ALA A 89 1.23 5.45 -6.03
CA ALA A 89 1.32 5.03 -4.65
C ALA A 89 0.38 3.83 -4.40
N ILE A 90 0.78 2.94 -3.49
CA ILE A 90 -0.12 1.91 -2.99
C ILE A 90 -1.24 2.60 -2.20
N CYS A 91 -2.48 2.19 -2.45
CA CYS A 91 -3.65 2.76 -1.77
C CYS A 91 -3.77 2.20 -0.34
N ILE A 92 -3.02 2.83 0.56
CA ILE A 92 -3.04 2.65 2.02
C ILE A 92 -3.19 4.01 2.69
N ARG A 93 -3.53 4.02 3.99
CA ARG A 93 -3.79 5.26 4.74
C ARG A 93 -4.80 6.18 4.03
N THR A 94 -5.76 5.58 3.35
CA THR A 94 -6.77 6.25 2.51
C THR A 94 -8.15 6.03 3.12
N ALA A 95 -9.01 7.04 3.01
CA ALA A 95 -10.44 6.94 3.30
C ALA A 95 -11.25 6.92 2.00
N VAL A 96 -12.15 5.95 1.86
CA VAL A 96 -13.17 5.94 0.79
C VAL A 96 -14.49 6.42 1.40
N ILE A 97 -15.03 7.51 0.89
CA ILE A 97 -16.30 8.09 1.36
C ILE A 97 -17.38 7.74 0.35
N LYS A 98 -18.44 7.06 0.81
CA LYS A 98 -19.58 6.68 -0.01
C LYS A 98 -20.84 6.69 0.84
N ASP A 99 -21.93 7.27 0.31
CA ASP A 99 -23.25 7.28 0.95
C ASP A 99 -23.22 7.77 2.41
N GLY A 100 -22.45 8.82 2.68
CA GLY A 100 -22.30 9.39 4.03
C GLY A 100 -21.48 8.53 5.00
N ARG A 101 -20.83 7.45 4.54
CA ARG A 101 -19.99 6.57 5.34
C ARG A 101 -18.53 6.67 4.91
N VAL A 102 -17.64 6.67 5.90
CA VAL A 102 -16.20 6.61 5.69
C VAL A 102 -15.73 5.17 5.90
N HIS A 103 -14.99 4.65 4.93
CA HIS A 103 -14.31 3.35 4.98
C HIS A 103 -12.80 3.59 5.02
N ALA A 104 -12.13 3.15 6.09
CA ALA A 104 -10.68 3.16 6.21
C ALA A 104 -10.21 1.75 6.56
N GLN A 105 -9.38 1.16 5.71
CA GLN A 105 -8.87 -0.20 5.89
C GLN A 105 -7.37 -0.14 6.22
N ALA A 106 -6.94 -0.97 7.16
CA ALA A 106 -5.56 -1.13 7.58
C ALA A 106 -5.24 -2.62 7.80
N GLY A 107 -3.96 -2.94 7.76
CA GLY A 107 -3.45 -4.31 7.83
C GLY A 107 -1.98 -4.32 8.25
N GLY A 108 -1.48 -5.51 8.56
CA GLY A 108 -0.12 -5.80 9.00
C GLY A 108 0.44 -7.01 8.26
N GLY A 109 1.76 -7.14 8.26
CA GLY A 109 2.43 -8.32 7.73
C GLY A 109 2.52 -9.38 8.82
N ILE A 110 1.90 -10.53 8.62
CA ILE A 110 1.95 -11.62 9.59
C ILE A 110 3.13 -12.54 9.26
N VAL A 111 4.00 -12.73 10.24
CA VAL A 111 5.15 -13.63 10.19
C VAL A 111 5.04 -14.67 11.31
N ALA A 112 5.93 -15.67 11.31
CA ALA A 112 5.84 -16.80 12.23
C ALA A 112 5.96 -16.41 13.71
N ASP A 113 6.62 -15.29 13.99
CA ASP A 113 6.88 -14.69 15.29
C ASP A 113 5.91 -13.54 15.63
N SER A 114 4.91 -13.26 14.78
CA SER A 114 3.89 -12.25 15.06
C SER A 114 3.07 -12.58 16.30
N GLU A 115 2.86 -11.58 17.17
CA GLU A 115 1.97 -11.67 18.31
C GLU A 115 0.62 -11.04 17.97
N ALA A 116 -0.47 -11.82 18.02
CA ALA A 116 -1.80 -11.35 17.59
C ALA A 116 -2.23 -10.02 18.25
N GLY A 117 -1.99 -9.85 19.55
CA GLY A 117 -2.33 -8.61 20.25
C GLY A 117 -1.49 -7.40 19.79
N TYR A 118 -0.25 -7.62 19.36
CA TYR A 118 0.60 -6.57 18.80
C TYR A 118 0.08 -6.15 17.42
N GLU A 119 -0.18 -7.11 16.54
CA GLU A 119 -0.66 -6.87 15.17
C GLU A 119 -1.98 -6.08 15.16
N VAL A 120 -2.92 -6.42 16.06
CA VAL A 120 -4.16 -5.66 16.21
C VAL A 120 -3.87 -4.19 16.54
N ARG A 121 -3.03 -3.92 17.55
CA ARG A 121 -2.66 -2.55 17.93
C ARG A 121 -1.97 -1.80 16.79
N GLU A 122 -1.13 -2.47 16.01
CA GLU A 122 -0.50 -1.87 14.84
C GLU A 122 -1.54 -1.46 13.79
N THR A 123 -2.51 -2.32 13.48
CA THR A 123 -3.58 -1.99 12.53
C THR A 123 -4.47 -0.86 13.01
N GLU A 124 -4.80 -0.82 14.31
CA GLU A 124 -5.55 0.26 14.95
C GLU A 124 -4.77 1.58 14.89
N ALA A 125 -3.46 1.57 15.19
CA ALA A 125 -2.60 2.75 15.07
C ALA A 125 -2.50 3.24 13.62
N LYS A 126 -2.44 2.32 12.65
CA LYS A 126 -2.42 2.64 11.21
C LYS A 126 -3.72 3.32 10.75
N ALA A 127 -4.87 2.75 11.11
CA ALA A 127 -6.19 3.28 10.76
C ALA A 127 -6.51 4.57 11.54
N GLY A 128 -6.10 4.63 12.81
CA GLY A 128 -6.36 5.75 13.72
C GLY A 128 -5.87 7.09 13.20
N ALA A 129 -4.77 7.12 12.43
CA ALA A 129 -4.30 8.35 11.79
C ALA A 129 -5.34 8.95 10.81
N VAL A 130 -6.03 8.10 10.04
CA VAL A 130 -7.07 8.54 9.10
C VAL A 130 -8.31 9.02 9.86
N PHE A 131 -8.75 8.27 10.87
CA PHE A 131 -9.89 8.66 11.70
C PHE A 131 -9.62 9.97 12.46
N ARG A 132 -8.42 10.15 13.02
CA ARG A 132 -8.00 11.39 13.68
C ARG A 132 -8.07 12.59 12.71
N ALA A 133 -7.62 12.41 11.47
CA ALA A 133 -7.69 13.46 10.46
C ALA A 133 -9.14 13.85 10.14
N ILE A 134 -10.04 12.87 10.06
CA ILE A 134 -11.48 13.10 9.84
C ILE A 134 -12.09 13.84 11.04
N GLU A 135 -11.82 13.40 12.27
CA GLU A 135 -12.30 14.08 13.48
C GLU A 135 -11.89 15.55 13.53
N LEU A 136 -10.62 15.83 13.23
CA LEU A 136 -10.10 17.20 13.18
C LEU A 136 -10.79 18.03 12.09
N ALA A 137 -10.98 17.46 10.89
CA ALA A 137 -11.68 18.14 9.80
C ALA A 137 -13.14 18.45 10.16
N CYS A 138 -13.85 17.53 10.83
CA CYS A 138 -15.22 17.74 11.28
C CYS A 138 -15.34 18.74 12.44
N ALA A 139 -14.30 18.88 13.27
CA ALA A 139 -14.29 19.84 14.38
C ALA A 139 -13.97 21.28 13.93
N GLN A 140 -13.43 21.45 12.73
CA GLN A 140 -13.04 22.75 12.18
C GLN A 140 -14.27 23.56 11.78
N LYS A 141 -14.60 24.58 12.58
CA LYS A 141 -15.80 25.41 12.40
C LYS A 141 -15.71 26.38 11.22
N ASP A 142 -14.50 26.71 10.76
CA ASP A 142 -14.24 27.77 9.78
C ASP A 142 -14.20 27.28 8.33
N TRP A 143 -14.51 26.00 8.07
CA TRP A 143 -14.49 25.40 6.72
C TRP A 143 -15.87 25.30 6.08
N PHE A 144 -16.90 25.84 6.74
CA PHE A 144 -18.29 25.90 6.29
C PHE A 144 -18.83 27.33 6.32
#